data_AF-A0A660LG22-F1
#
_entry.id   AF-A0A660LG22-F1
#
_cell.length_a   1.000
_cell.length_b   1.000
_cell.length_c   1.000
_cell.angle_alpha   90.00
_cell.angle_beta   90.00
_cell.angle_gamma   90.00
#
_symmetry.space_group_name_H-M   'P 1'
#
loop_
_entity.id
_entity.type
_entity.pdbx_description
1 polymer ?
#
loop_
_entity_poly.entity_id
_entity_poly.type
_entity_poly.pdbx_seq_one_letter_code
_entity_poly.pdbx_strand_id
1 'polypeptide(L)'
;MAERRAYTEAEVEAAVQALTDPEQLDQAQRIVAANAPTLQRILNIALNEADWFGSAHHQQVLEAAGKADIEERLQAVQTLLAEEIRVTMMIGAAVGFELAHQLIDKEDS
;
A
#
# COMPACT_ATOMS: atom_id res chain seq x y z
N MET A 1 -24.69 10.15 0.02
CA MET A 1 -23.49 9.49 0.55
C MET A 1 -23.94 8.67 1.74
N ALA A 2 -23.99 7.35 1.60
CA ALA A 2 -24.40 6.47 2.68
C ALA A 2 -23.45 6.69 3.88
N GLU A 3 -24.00 6.69 5.10
CA GLU A 3 -23.20 6.79 6.32
C GLU A 3 -22.16 5.65 6.35
N ARG A 4 -20.89 6.01 6.55
CA ARG A 4 -19.77 5.07 6.60
C ARG A 4 -19.99 4.11 7.77
N ARG A 5 -20.39 2.86 7.48
CA ARG A 5 -20.51 1.80 8.49
C ARG A 5 -19.12 1.48 9.04
N ALA A 6 -18.97 1.55 10.36
CA ALA A 6 -17.79 1.01 11.03
C ALA A 6 -17.87 -0.53 11.02
N TYR A 7 -16.81 -1.18 10.52
CA TYR A 7 -16.67 -2.64 10.60
C TYR A 7 -16.16 -3.05 11.97
N THR A 8 -16.69 -4.17 12.48
CA THR A 8 -16.18 -4.82 13.69
C THR A 8 -14.89 -5.58 13.40
N GLU A 9 -14.06 -5.80 14.43
CA GLU A 9 -12.83 -6.57 14.32
C GLU A 9 -13.07 -7.98 13.77
N ALA A 10 -14.16 -8.63 14.19
CA ALA A 10 -14.54 -9.97 13.71
C ALA A 10 -14.93 -9.98 12.22
N GLU A 11 -15.61 -8.94 11.72
CA GLU A 11 -15.91 -8.80 10.29
C GLU A 11 -14.61 -8.62 9.48
N VAL A 12 -13.65 -7.85 10.00
CA VAL A 12 -12.34 -7.66 9.36
C VAL A 12 -11.54 -8.96 9.35
N GLU A 13 -11.48 -9.70 10.46
CA GLU A 13 -10.78 -10.98 10.54
C GLU A 13 -11.37 -12.02 9.57
N ALA A 14 -12.70 -12.13 9.50
CA ALA A 14 -13.36 -13.03 8.56
C ALA A 14 -13.04 -12.66 7.10
N ALA A 15 -13.00 -11.38 6.76
CA ALA A 15 -12.60 -10.91 5.43
C ALA A 15 -11.13 -11.23 5.12
N VAL A 16 -10.22 -11.05 6.08
CA VAL A 16 -8.81 -11.43 5.93
C VAL A 16 -8.67 -12.93 5.69
N GLN A 17 -9.41 -13.75 6.42
CA GLN A 17 -9.40 -15.20 6.22
C GLN A 17 -9.91 -15.57 4.81
N ALA A 18 -10.93 -14.89 4.29
CA ALA A 18 -11.41 -15.11 2.94
C ALA A 18 -10.36 -14.78 1.86
N LEU A 19 -9.48 -13.80 2.09
CA LEU A 19 -8.38 -13.46 1.18
C LEU A 19 -7.29 -14.55 1.09
N THR A 20 -7.29 -15.53 1.99
CA THR A 20 -6.37 -16.68 1.91
C THR A 20 -6.75 -17.69 0.83
N ASP A 21 -7.95 -17.55 0.25
CA ASP A 21 -8.39 -18.30 -0.92
C ASP A 21 -7.57 -17.88 -2.16
N PRO A 22 -6.73 -18.77 -2.71
CA PRO A 22 -5.84 -18.43 -3.83
C PRO A 22 -6.59 -18.00 -5.09
N GLU A 23 -7.80 -18.52 -5.33
CA GLU A 23 -8.57 -18.20 -6.54
C GLU A 23 -9.15 -16.78 -6.47
N GLN A 24 -9.66 -16.38 -5.29
CA GLN A 24 -10.17 -15.03 -5.09
C GLN A 24 -9.06 -13.98 -5.17
N LEU A 25 -7.89 -14.28 -4.60
CA LEU A 25 -6.75 -13.39 -4.66
C LEU A 25 -6.21 -13.22 -6.09
N ASP A 26 -6.13 -14.31 -6.87
CA ASP A 26 -5.71 -14.24 -8.28
C ASP A 26 -6.70 -13.41 -9.12
N GLN A 27 -8.00 -13.58 -8.91
CA GLN A 27 -9.00 -12.75 -9.59
C GLN A 27 -8.83 -11.26 -9.26
N ALA A 28 -8.65 -10.92 -7.99
CA ALA A 28 -8.39 -9.53 -7.57
C ALA A 28 -7.09 -8.98 -8.20
N GLN A 29 -6.03 -9.78 -8.24
CA GLN A 29 -4.75 -9.40 -8.86
C GLN A 29 -4.90 -9.12 -10.35
N ARG A 30 -5.68 -9.92 -11.09
CA ARG A 30 -5.92 -9.70 -12.52
C ARG A 30 -6.66 -8.38 -12.79
N ILE A 31 -7.65 -8.04 -11.97
CA ILE A 31 -8.39 -6.78 -12.08
C ILE A 31 -7.48 -5.58 -11.81
N VAL A 32 -6.66 -5.68 -10.76
CA VAL A 32 -5.67 -4.64 -10.41
C VAL A 32 -4.63 -4.50 -11.52
N ALA A 33 -4.09 -5.62 -12.03
CA ALA A 33 -3.10 -5.62 -13.10
C ALA A 33 -3.61 -4.95 -14.39
N ALA A 34 -4.88 -5.19 -14.76
CA ALA A 34 -5.51 -4.53 -15.91
C ALA A 34 -5.60 -3.00 -15.77
N ASN A 35 -5.61 -2.49 -14.53
CA ASN A 35 -5.71 -1.06 -14.21
C ASN A 35 -4.41 -0.48 -13.63
N ALA A 36 -3.32 -1.26 -13.61
CA ALA A 36 -2.08 -0.94 -12.91
C ALA A 36 -1.49 0.43 -13.28
N PRO A 37 -1.46 0.87 -14.55
CA PRO A 37 -0.92 2.18 -14.89
C PRO A 37 -1.69 3.35 -14.26
N THR A 38 -3.02 3.23 -14.16
CA THR A 38 -3.87 4.27 -13.55
C THR A 38 -3.75 4.25 -12.03
N LEU A 39 -3.73 3.06 -11.43
CA LEU A 39 -3.52 2.91 -9.99
C LEU A 39 -2.15 3.41 -9.55
N GLN A 40 -1.10 3.12 -10.32
CA GLN A 40 0.24 3.64 -10.06
C GLN A 40 0.28 5.17 -10.04
N ARG A 41 -0.49 5.83 -10.91
CA ARG A 41 -0.59 7.30 -10.91
C ARG A 41 -1.21 7.83 -9.60
N ILE A 42 -2.28 7.19 -9.13
CA ILE A 42 -2.95 7.56 -7.86
C ILE A 42 -2.01 7.32 -6.68
N LEU A 43 -1.34 6.17 -6.65
CA LEU A 43 -0.35 5.85 -5.61
C LEU A 43 0.77 6.89 -5.55
N ASN A 44 1.31 7.28 -6.72
CA ASN A 44 2.35 8.31 -6.76
C ASN A 44 1.86 9.66 -6.23
N ILE A 45 0.61 10.04 -6.48
CA ILE A 45 0.01 11.26 -5.92
C ILE A 45 -0.06 11.13 -4.39
N ALA A 46 -0.63 10.04 -3.87
CA ALA A 46 -0.77 9.83 -2.43
C ALA A 46 0.59 9.79 -1.70
N LEU A 47 1.60 9.16 -2.29
CA LEU A 47 2.95 9.10 -1.76
C LEU A 47 3.62 10.48 -1.73
N ASN A 48 3.39 11.31 -2.76
CA ASN A 48 3.91 12.68 -2.82
C ASN A 48 3.18 13.62 -1.84
N GLU A 49 1.85 13.52 -1.71
CA GLU A 49 1.06 14.37 -0.80
C GLU A 49 1.42 14.15 0.66
N ALA A 50 1.75 12.91 1.03
CA ALA A 50 2.19 12.56 2.37
C ALA A 50 3.70 12.82 2.61
N ASP A 51 4.40 13.43 1.65
CA ASP A 51 5.83 13.76 1.69
C ASP A 51 6.74 12.56 2.05
N TRP A 52 6.29 11.33 1.75
CA TRP A 52 6.98 10.10 2.16
C TRP A 52 8.35 9.95 1.51
N PHE A 53 8.51 10.44 0.28
CA PHE A 53 9.77 10.44 -0.47
C PHE A 53 10.41 11.83 -0.57
N GLY A 54 10.08 12.72 0.37
CA GLY A 54 10.61 14.08 0.43
C GLY A 54 12.08 14.16 0.87
N SER A 55 12.51 15.35 1.28
CA SER A 55 13.90 15.60 1.67
C SER A 55 14.38 14.76 2.85
N ALA A 56 13.48 14.36 3.75
CA ALA A 56 13.81 13.49 4.88
C ALA A 56 14.20 12.07 4.43
N HIS A 57 13.45 11.51 3.49
CA HIS A 57 13.75 10.20 2.90
C HIS A 57 15.08 10.24 2.12
N HIS A 58 15.31 11.30 1.34
CA HIS A 58 16.58 11.48 0.64
C HIS A 58 17.78 11.46 1.61
N GLN A 59 17.64 12.08 2.79
CA GLN A 59 18.68 12.05 3.81
C GLN A 59 18.89 10.64 4.39
N GLN A 60 17.82 9.89 4.63
CA GLN A 60 17.92 8.49 5.09
C GLN A 60 18.64 7.59 4.07
N VAL A 61 18.37 7.80 2.77
CA VAL A 61 19.09 7.11 1.69
C VAL A 61 20.58 7.46 1.72
N LEU A 62 20.93 8.73 1.83
CA LEU A 62 22.33 9.19 1.91
C LEU A 62 23.04 8.62 3.15
N GLU A 63 22.37 8.62 4.30
CA GLU A 63 22.89 8.07 5.56
C GLU A 63 23.14 6.56 5.48
N ALA A 64 22.20 5.81 4.89
CA ALA A 64 22.34 4.38 4.69
C ALA A 64 23.48 4.07 3.69
N ALA A 65 23.51 4.76 2.55
CA ALA A 65 24.53 4.56 1.51
C ALA A 65 25.93 5.02 1.96
N GLY A 66 26.01 6.02 2.84
CA GLY A 66 27.25 6.62 3.33
C GLY A 66 27.95 5.83 4.44
N LYS A 67 27.38 4.73 4.93
CA LYS A 67 28.02 3.87 5.94
C LYS A 67 29.34 3.31 5.39
N ALA A 68 30.41 3.45 6.17
CA ALA A 68 31.75 3.04 5.76
C ALA A 68 31.87 1.51 5.71
N ASP A 69 31.37 0.83 6.75
CA ASP A 69 31.34 -0.62 6.81
C ASP A 69 30.29 -1.20 5.84
N ILE A 70 30.65 -2.31 5.18
CA ILE A 70 29.81 -2.92 4.14
C ILE A 70 28.59 -3.62 4.75
N GLU A 71 28.76 -4.29 5.90
CA GLU A 71 27.68 -5.01 6.57
C GLU A 71 26.70 -4.03 7.18
N GLU A 72 27.18 -2.98 7.85
CA GLU A 72 26.34 -1.89 8.36
C GLU A 72 25.58 -1.18 7.24
N ARG A 73 26.23 -0.93 6.09
CA ARG A 73 25.57 -0.35 4.92
C ARG A 73 24.45 -1.25 4.39
N LEU A 74 24.72 -2.55 4.26
CA LEU A 74 23.72 -3.50 3.78
C LEU A 74 22.52 -3.57 4.72
N GLN A 75 22.76 -3.63 6.03
CA GLN A 75 21.71 -3.66 7.04
C GLN A 75 20.88 -2.36 7.05
N ALA A 76 21.52 -1.21 6.89
CA ALA A 76 20.84 0.08 6.81
C ALA A 76 19.94 0.15 5.58
N VAL A 77 20.43 -0.28 4.41
CA VAL A 77 19.64 -0.32 3.17
C VAL A 77 18.47 -1.31 3.29
N GLN A 78 18.67 -2.49 3.86
CA GLN A 78 17.61 -3.48 4.07
C GLN A 78 16.50 -2.94 5.00
N THR A 79 16.90 -2.24 6.06
CA THR A 79 15.94 -1.59 6.97
C THR A 79 15.10 -0.55 6.24
N LEU A 80 15.75 0.32 5.46
CA LEU A 80 15.08 1.35 4.68
C LEU A 80 14.08 0.74 3.67
N LEU A 81 14.49 -0.29 2.92
CA LEU A 81 13.60 -0.99 1.99
C LEU A 81 12.40 -1.63 2.69
N ALA A 82 12.61 -2.22 3.88
CA ALA A 82 11.52 -2.81 4.64
C ALA A 82 10.50 -1.75 5.11
N GLU A 83 10.96 -0.55 5.45
CA GLU A 83 10.09 0.58 5.79
C GLU A 83 9.31 1.10 4.57
N GLU A 84 9.98 1.28 3.43
CA GLU A 84 9.34 1.69 2.18
C GLU A 84 8.25 0.70 1.74
N ILE A 85 8.53 -0.60 1.83
CA ILE A 85 7.56 -1.66 1.52
C ILE A 85 6.35 -1.56 2.44
N ARG A 86 6.57 -1.39 3.76
CA ARG A 86 5.46 -1.24 4.73
C ARG A 86 4.57 -0.04 4.40
N VAL A 87 5.17 1.12 4.14
CA VAL A 87 4.43 2.35 3.78
C VAL A 87 3.68 2.18 2.47
N THR A 88 4.34 1.65 1.44
CA THR A 88 3.73 1.42 0.12
C THR A 88 2.57 0.43 0.20
N MET A 89 2.71 -0.65 0.97
CA MET A 89 1.64 -1.62 1.20
C MET A 89 0.45 -0.99 1.93
N MET A 90 0.71 -0.18 2.97
CA MET A 90 -0.35 0.50 3.72
C MET A 90 -1.14 1.45 2.81
N ILE A 91 -0.46 2.26 2.00
CA ILE A 91 -1.11 3.18 1.05
C ILE A 91 -1.83 2.40 -0.05
N GLY A 92 -1.21 1.33 -0.57
CA GLY A 92 -1.82 0.44 -1.55
C GLY A 92 -3.13 -0.18 -1.05
N ALA A 93 -3.13 -0.67 0.20
CA ALA A 93 -4.32 -1.19 0.85
C ALA A 93 -5.40 -0.12 1.04
N ALA A 94 -5.02 1.11 1.44
CA ALA A 94 -5.96 2.22 1.59
C ALA A 94 -6.60 2.62 0.23
N VAL A 95 -5.81 2.69 -0.84
CA VAL A 95 -6.32 2.95 -2.19
C VAL A 95 -7.25 1.83 -2.65
N GLY A 96 -6.88 0.56 -2.41
CA GLY A 96 -7.73 -0.59 -2.73
C GLY A 96 -9.05 -0.59 -1.96
N PHE A 97 -9.00 -0.24 -0.66
CA PHE A 97 -10.17 -0.10 0.19
C PHE A 97 -11.11 0.98 -0.34
N GLU A 98 -10.61 2.18 -0.61
CA GLU A 98 -11.45 3.27 -1.17
C GLU A 98 -12.00 2.91 -2.55
N LEU A 99 -11.20 2.28 -3.42
CA LEU A 99 -11.68 1.82 -4.72
C LEU A 99 -12.86 0.84 -4.60
N ALA A 100 -12.79 -0.12 -3.68
CA ALA A 100 -13.89 -1.06 -3.45
C ALA A 100 -15.17 -0.33 -3.04
N HIS A 101 -15.09 0.68 -2.18
CA HIS A 101 -16.24 1.49 -1.79
C HIS A 101 -16.84 2.24 -2.98
N GLN A 102 -16.00 2.88 -3.80
CA GLN A 102 -16.44 3.59 -5.01
C GLN A 102 -17.13 2.67 -6.03
N LEU A 103 -16.80 1.38 -6.04
CA LEU A 103 -17.47 0.39 -6.88
C LEU A 103 -18.81 -0.05 -6.28
N ILE A 104 -18.86 -0.33 -4.98
CA ILE A 104 -20.10 -0.71 -4.28
C ILE A 104 -21.14 0.42 -4.37
N ASP A 105 -20.74 1.67 -4.11
CA ASP A 105 -21.63 2.83 -4.20
C ASP A 105 -22.23 3.02 -5.61
N LYS A 106 -21.52 2.57 -6.65
CA LYS A 106 -22.01 2.58 -8.04
C LYS A 106 -22.95 1.42 -8.37
N GLU A 107 -22.82 0.29 -7.68
CA GLU A 107 -23.73 -0.85 -7.84
C GLU A 107 -25.09 -0.58 -7.15
N ASP A 108 -25.07 0.21 -6.08
CA ASP A 108 -26.27 0.61 -5.31
C ASP A 108 -27.02 1.84 -5.89
N SER A 109 -26.47 2.50 -6.93
CA SER A 109 -27.06 3.69 -7.61
C SER A 109 -27.76 3.34 -8.93
#